data_AF-A0A0L7LHJ2-F1
#
_entry.id   AF-A0A0L7LHJ2-F1
#
_cell.length_a   1.000
_cell.length_b   1.000
_cell.length_c   1.000
_cell.angle_alpha   90.00
_cell.angle_beta   90.00
_cell.angle_gamma   90.00
#
_symmetry.space_group_name_H-M   'P 1'
#
loop_
_entity.id
_entity.type
_entity.pdbx_description
1 polymer ?
#
loop_
_entity_poly.entity_id
_entity_poly.type
_entity_poly.pdbx_seq_one_letter_code
_entity_poly.pdbx_strand_id
1 'polypeptide(L)'
;PCHAQLEFCVFLVSGATGCHSREARALRFWFKPRVPPDERFHDAQAFFRELVSPQDFPKAYIDDSVLNQTAVISEQRVLDLIEMAYPNPMNAEVKDALESLEEKGLTRAMSDGIYVRQHSVDTQVVKQMPTLCSSRQPSIAVITALYCEKQAVDAMMDNQETYVRYTTV
;
A
#
# COMPACT_ATOMS: atom_id res chain seq x y z
N PRO A 1 10.50 10.75 -22.64
CA PRO A 1 10.48 9.91 -21.42
C PRO A 1 9.35 10.36 -20.49
N CYS A 2 8.71 9.45 -19.73
CA CYS A 2 7.79 9.84 -18.66
C CYS A 2 8.60 10.42 -17.48
N HIS A 3 7.96 11.25 -16.65
CA HIS A 3 8.65 11.94 -15.55
C HIS A 3 8.52 11.22 -14.20
N ALA A 4 7.48 10.40 -14.03
CA ALA A 4 7.31 9.48 -12.91
C ALA A 4 6.55 8.23 -13.41
N GLN A 5 6.69 7.10 -12.70
CA GLN A 5 5.92 5.90 -12.99
C GLN A 5 5.71 5.00 -11.76
N LEU A 6 4.59 4.27 -11.73
CA LEU A 6 4.31 3.19 -10.79
C LEU A 6 4.16 1.90 -11.60
N GLU A 7 4.92 0.85 -11.25
CA GLU A 7 4.88 -0.44 -11.95
C GLU A 7 4.25 -1.52 -11.07
N PHE A 8 3.44 -2.40 -11.66
CA PHE A 8 2.77 -3.51 -10.96
C PHE A 8 2.45 -4.67 -11.90
N CYS A 9 2.17 -5.84 -11.34
CA CYS A 9 1.73 -7.01 -12.10
C CYS A 9 0.21 -7.16 -12.04
N VAL A 10 -0.41 -7.42 -13.18
CA VAL A 10 -1.81 -7.80 -13.31
C VAL A 10 -1.95 -9.23 -13.81
N PHE A 11 -2.98 -9.91 -13.33
CA PHE A 11 -3.38 -11.24 -13.76
C PHE A 11 -4.74 -11.10 -14.42
N LEU A 12 -4.80 -11.50 -15.69
CA LEU A 12 -5.98 -11.35 -16.53
C LEU A 12 -6.58 -12.71 -16.81
N VAL A 13 -7.91 -12.74 -16.94
CA VAL A 13 -8.65 -13.90 -17.44
C VAL A 13 -9.36 -13.46 -18.71
N SER A 14 -9.06 -14.11 -19.83
CA SER A 14 -9.76 -13.86 -21.08
C SER A 14 -11.22 -14.29 -20.97
N GLY A 15 -12.17 -13.35 -21.10
CA GLY A 15 -13.60 -13.69 -21.08
C GLY A 15 -14.05 -14.60 -22.23
N ALA A 16 -13.32 -14.62 -23.35
CA ALA A 16 -13.64 -15.46 -24.51
C ALA A 16 -13.10 -16.89 -24.39
N THR A 17 -11.94 -17.08 -23.77
CA THR A 17 -11.23 -18.38 -23.74
C THR A 17 -11.05 -18.96 -22.34
N GLY A 18 -11.26 -18.18 -21.29
CA GLY A 18 -10.95 -18.54 -19.91
C GLY A 18 -9.44 -18.66 -19.62
N CYS A 19 -8.57 -18.36 -20.58
CA CYS A 19 -7.12 -18.46 -20.39
C CYS A 19 -6.62 -17.37 -19.43
N HIS A 20 -5.70 -17.77 -18.54
CA HIS A 20 -5.02 -16.87 -17.63
C HIS A 20 -3.74 -16.32 -18.25
N SER A 21 -3.48 -15.02 -18.09
CA SER A 21 -2.21 -14.38 -18.45
C SER A 21 -1.72 -13.47 -17.32
N ARG A 22 -0.40 -13.25 -17.27
CA ARG A 22 0.23 -12.29 -16.36
C ARG A 22 0.93 -11.21 -17.19
N GLU A 23 0.68 -9.95 -16.86
CA GLU A 23 1.26 -8.79 -17.52
C GLU A 23 1.88 -7.85 -16.49
N ALA A 24 3.05 -7.28 -16.81
CA ALA A 24 3.58 -6.13 -16.08
C ALA A 24 3.00 -4.86 -16.70
N ARG A 25 2.44 -3.98 -15.88
CA ARG A 25 1.88 -2.69 -16.29
C ARG A 25 2.53 -1.56 -15.52
N ALA A 26 2.66 -0.42 -16.19
CA ALA A 26 3.18 0.79 -15.61
C ALA A 26 2.18 1.92 -15.80
N LEU A 27 1.81 2.61 -14.73
CA LEU A 27 1.17 3.91 -14.80
C LEU A 27 2.28 4.94 -14.97
N ARG A 28 2.26 5.66 -16.09
CA ARG A 28 3.27 6.64 -16.45
C ARG A 28 2.69 8.03 -16.40
N PHE A 29 3.46 8.97 -15.88
CA PHE A 29 3.01 10.33 -15.64
C PHE A 29 3.77 11.33 -16.50
N TRP A 30 3.02 12.23 -17.12
CA TRP A 30 3.53 13.35 -17.91
C TRP A 30 3.00 14.65 -17.32
N PHE A 31 3.90 15.60 -17.10
CA PHE A 31 3.54 16.92 -16.62
C PHE A 31 3.33 17.87 -17.79
N LYS A 32 2.44 18.85 -17.60
CA LYS A 32 2.29 19.94 -18.57
C LYS A 32 3.62 20.73 -18.65
N PRO A 33 3.99 21.29 -19.82
CA PRO A 33 5.25 22.03 -19.97
C PRO A 33 5.44 23.18 -18.99
N ARG A 34 4.31 23.77 -18.55
CA ARG A 34 4.26 24.86 -17.58
C ARG A 34 4.64 24.47 -16.14
N VAL A 35 4.70 23.18 -15.82
CA VAL A 35 5.11 22.70 -14.49
C VAL A 35 6.64 22.62 -14.48
N PRO A 36 7.32 23.45 -13.67
CA PRO A 36 8.78 23.44 -13.54
C PRO A 36 9.28 22.06 -13.10
N PRO A 37 10.44 21.57 -13.60
CA PRO A 37 10.99 20.26 -13.22
C PRO A 37 11.06 20.02 -11.72
N ASP A 38 11.44 21.04 -10.95
CA ASP A 38 11.64 20.96 -9.50
C ASP A 38 10.32 20.79 -8.73
N GLU A 39 9.18 21.18 -9.32
CA GLU A 39 7.85 21.03 -8.72
C GLU A 39 7.18 19.70 -9.09
N ARG A 40 7.63 19.04 -10.16
CA ARG A 40 6.97 17.83 -10.68
C ARG A 40 6.94 16.69 -9.68
N PHE A 41 8.03 16.48 -8.95
CA PHE A 41 8.09 15.43 -7.95
C PHE A 41 7.08 15.69 -6.82
N HIS A 42 7.07 16.91 -6.31
CA HIS A 42 6.12 17.35 -5.28
C HIS A 42 4.66 17.23 -5.76
N ASP A 43 4.35 17.63 -7.00
CA ASP A 43 3.00 17.54 -7.55
C ASP A 43 2.55 16.08 -7.78
N ALA A 44 3.43 15.22 -8.29
CA ALA A 44 3.13 13.78 -8.38
C ALA A 44 2.88 13.20 -6.99
N GLN A 45 3.74 13.52 -6.04
CA GLN A 45 3.64 13.06 -4.68
C GLN A 45 2.35 13.55 -4.01
N ALA A 46 1.95 14.81 -4.20
CA ALA A 46 0.71 15.35 -3.70
C ALA A 46 -0.51 14.64 -4.32
N PHE A 47 -0.47 14.38 -5.64
CA PHE A 47 -1.49 13.60 -6.32
C PHE A 47 -1.60 12.19 -5.76
N PHE A 48 -0.47 11.47 -5.61
CA PHE A 48 -0.50 10.15 -4.99
C PHE A 48 -0.97 10.22 -3.54
N ARG A 49 -0.59 11.25 -2.77
CA ARG A 49 -1.07 11.43 -1.39
C ARG A 49 -2.57 11.64 -1.31
N GLU A 50 -3.14 12.41 -2.22
CA GLU A 50 -4.58 12.61 -2.33
C GLU A 50 -5.28 11.32 -2.73
N LEU A 51 -4.72 10.61 -3.71
CA LEU A 51 -5.21 9.33 -4.21
C LEU A 51 -5.25 8.31 -3.06
N VAL A 52 -4.12 8.08 -2.40
CA VAL A 52 -3.86 6.99 -1.46
C VAL A 52 -4.44 7.26 -0.04
N SER A 53 -5.30 8.29 0.13
CA SER A 53 -5.65 8.90 1.42
C SER A 53 -4.46 9.57 2.12
N PRO A 54 -4.58 10.83 2.58
CA PRO A 54 -3.46 11.55 3.19
C PRO A 54 -2.84 10.92 4.44
N GLN A 55 -3.60 10.03 5.12
CA GLN A 55 -3.18 9.33 6.33
C GLN A 55 -2.41 8.05 6.04
N ASP A 56 -2.60 7.47 4.85
CA ASP A 56 -2.02 6.18 4.45
C ASP A 56 -0.96 6.32 3.33
N PHE A 57 -0.65 7.57 2.94
CA PHE A 57 0.38 7.83 1.95
C PHE A 57 1.77 7.40 2.47
N PRO A 58 2.51 6.55 1.73
CA PRO A 58 3.78 6.01 2.20
C PRO A 58 4.84 7.11 2.30
N LYS A 59 5.36 7.30 3.51
CA LYS A 59 6.28 8.41 3.80
C LYS A 59 7.68 8.23 3.22
N ALA A 60 8.03 7.02 2.75
CA ALA A 60 9.22 6.77 1.94
C ALA A 60 9.23 7.52 0.59
N TYR A 61 8.08 8.08 0.18
CA TYR A 61 7.97 8.97 -0.97
C TYR A 61 8.09 10.46 -0.60
N ILE A 62 8.34 10.80 0.68
CA ILE A 62 8.56 12.15 1.20
C ILE A 62 10.06 12.41 1.37
N ASP A 63 10.52 13.56 0.85
CA ASP A 63 11.92 13.98 0.86
C ASP A 63 12.54 13.91 2.27
N ASP A 64 13.74 13.34 2.36
CA ASP A 64 14.48 13.01 3.58
C ASP A 64 14.92 14.25 4.40
N SER A 65 14.70 15.46 3.89
CA SER A 65 15.13 16.72 4.51
C SER A 65 14.47 17.02 5.87
N VAL A 66 13.51 16.20 6.33
CA VAL A 66 12.85 16.31 7.65
C VAL A 66 13.27 15.20 8.63
N LEU A 67 14.03 14.18 8.21
CA LEU A 67 14.28 12.97 9.02
C LEU A 67 15.54 13.00 9.90
N ASN A 68 16.34 14.06 9.85
CA ASN A 68 17.54 14.16 10.67
C ASN A 68 17.27 14.80 12.04
N GLN A 69 16.78 14.00 12.99
CA GLN A 69 17.18 14.04 14.41
C GLN A 69 16.45 13.00 15.28
N THR A 70 17.23 12.12 15.90
CA THR A 70 17.16 11.60 17.30
C THR A 70 17.36 10.08 17.42
N ALA A 71 18.17 9.69 18.42
CA ALA A 71 18.56 8.33 18.78
C ALA A 71 17.45 7.54 19.51
N VAL A 72 16.18 7.82 19.19
CA VAL A 72 14.98 7.10 19.63
C VAL A 72 14.37 6.55 18.35
N ILE A 73 13.92 5.29 18.35
CA ILE A 73 13.17 4.76 17.21
C ILE A 73 11.94 5.65 17.06
N SER A 74 11.94 6.52 16.05
CA SER A 74 10.85 7.45 15.82
C SER A 74 9.56 6.68 15.58
N GLU A 75 8.42 7.26 15.94
CA GLU A 75 7.10 6.69 15.63
C GLU A 75 7.00 6.29 14.16
N GLN A 76 7.64 7.09 13.29
CA GLN A 76 7.74 6.81 11.87
C GLN A 76 8.45 5.50 11.56
N ARG A 77 9.59 5.26 12.20
CA ARG A 77 10.35 4.04 11.97
C ARG A 77 9.58 2.79 12.41
N VAL A 78 8.78 2.90 13.47
CA VAL A 78 7.88 1.81 13.92
C VAL A 78 6.80 1.53 12.88
N LEU A 79 6.18 2.59 12.33
CA LEU A 79 5.17 2.44 11.28
C LEU A 79 5.74 1.78 10.02
N ASP A 80 6.92 2.21 9.55
CA ASP A 80 7.58 1.62 8.38
C ASP A 80 7.82 0.11 8.57
N LEU A 81 8.27 -0.28 9.76
CA LEU A 81 8.51 -1.68 10.09
C LEU A 81 7.22 -2.51 10.10
N ILE A 82 6.12 -1.95 10.60
CA ILE A 82 4.80 -2.60 10.58
C ILE A 82 4.27 -2.73 9.15
N GLU A 83 4.47 -1.72 8.30
CA GLU A 83 4.07 -1.76 6.89
C GLU A 83 4.88 -2.78 6.08
N MET A 84 6.17 -2.93 6.39
CA MET A 84 7.03 -3.97 5.79
C MET A 84 6.61 -5.40 6.15
N ALA A 85 6.01 -5.57 7.33
CA ALA A 85 5.53 -6.86 7.78
C ALA A 85 4.10 -7.17 7.35
N TYR A 86 3.35 -6.19 6.85
CA TYR A 86 1.94 -6.31 6.51
C TYR A 86 1.67 -7.52 5.60
N PRO A 87 0.66 -8.37 5.90
CA PRO A 87 -0.33 -8.25 6.99
C PRO A 87 0.10 -8.85 8.34
N ASN A 88 1.33 -9.34 8.46
CA ASN A 88 1.75 -10.15 9.59
C ASN A 88 1.91 -9.34 10.88
N PRO A 89 1.63 -9.95 12.04
CA PRO A 89 1.87 -9.32 13.33
C PRO A 89 3.36 -9.06 13.55
N MET A 90 3.65 -7.91 14.14
CA MET A 90 4.97 -7.45 14.50
C MET A 90 5.08 -7.31 16.01
N ASN A 91 6.17 -7.83 16.57
CA ASN A 91 6.56 -7.51 17.94
C ASN A 91 7.43 -6.25 17.90
N ALA A 92 7.09 -5.24 18.70
CA ALA A 92 7.88 -4.03 18.84
C ALA A 92 7.93 -3.62 20.32
N GLU A 93 9.15 -3.38 20.81
CA GLU A 93 9.40 -2.98 22.22
C GLU A 93 9.18 -1.47 22.47
N VAL A 94 8.55 -0.76 21.52
CA VAL A 94 8.40 0.71 21.54
C VAL A 94 6.95 1.08 21.89
N LYS A 95 6.58 0.83 23.16
CA LYS A 95 5.19 0.96 23.65
C LYS A 95 4.55 2.33 23.37
N ASP A 96 5.23 3.42 23.73
CA ASP A 96 4.68 4.78 23.56
C ASP A 96 4.39 5.13 22.08
N ALA A 97 5.25 4.65 21.16
CA ALA A 97 5.03 4.86 19.73
C ALA A 97 3.86 4.03 19.20
N LEU A 98 3.67 2.81 19.69
CA LEU A 98 2.59 1.92 19.28
C LEU A 98 1.23 2.43 19.79
N GLU A 99 1.17 2.92 21.03
CA GLU A 99 -0.03 3.57 21.58
C GLU A 99 -0.40 4.82 20.78
N SER A 100 0.57 5.68 20.45
CA SER A 100 0.36 6.85 19.57
C SER A 100 -0.16 6.46 18.18
N LEU A 101 0.39 5.41 17.58
CA LEU A 101 -0.06 4.91 16.26
C LEU A 101 -1.45 4.29 16.31
N GLU A 102 -1.82 3.65 17.42
CA GLU A 102 -3.15 3.06 17.64
C GLU A 102 -4.21 4.15 17.85
N GLU A 103 -3.89 5.20 18.61
CA GLU A 103 -4.76 6.40 18.75
C GLU A 103 -5.02 7.09 17.41
N LYS A 104 -4.02 7.09 16.52
CA LYS A 104 -4.14 7.59 15.14
C LYS A 104 -4.89 6.66 14.20
N GLY A 105 -5.27 5.46 14.67
CA GLY A 105 -5.94 4.45 13.87
C GLY A 105 -5.05 3.82 12.79
N LEU A 106 -3.72 3.94 12.90
CA LEU A 106 -2.78 3.39 11.94
C LEU A 106 -2.40 1.94 12.26
N THR A 107 -2.41 1.57 13.54
CA THR A 107 -2.13 0.21 14.01
C THR A 107 -3.28 -0.32 14.86
N ARG A 108 -3.24 -1.63 15.13
CA ARG A 108 -4.15 -2.31 16.05
C ARG A 108 -3.36 -3.28 16.92
N ALA A 109 -3.55 -3.21 18.23
CA ALA A 109 -3.03 -4.22 19.14
C ALA A 109 -3.77 -5.57 18.95
N MET A 110 -3.02 -6.65 18.78
CA MET A 110 -3.57 -8.01 18.79
C MET A 110 -3.46 -8.67 20.16
N SER A 111 -2.29 -8.53 20.78
CA SER A 111 -1.98 -8.98 22.14
C SER A 111 -0.84 -8.12 22.69
N ASP A 112 -0.46 -8.31 23.96
CA ASP A 112 0.58 -7.50 24.59
C ASP A 112 1.89 -7.49 23.77
N GLY A 113 2.34 -6.29 23.39
CA GLY A 113 3.52 -6.08 22.53
C GLY A 113 3.39 -6.47 21.05
N ILE A 114 2.23 -6.99 20.61
CA ILE A 114 2.03 -7.47 19.23
C ILE A 114 1.01 -6.60 18.51
N TYR A 115 1.46 -5.97 17.42
CA TYR A 115 0.67 -5.02 16.63
C TYR A 115 0.63 -5.40 15.16
N VAL A 116 -0.45 -5.01 14.49
CA VAL A 116 -0.62 -5.11 13.03
C VAL A 116 -1.00 -3.75 12.45
N ARG A 117 -0.74 -3.53 11.15
CA ARG A 117 -1.29 -2.35 10.46
C ARG A 117 -2.81 -2.44 10.45
N GLN A 118 -3.46 -1.34 10.80
CA GLN A 118 -4.89 -1.18 10.60
C GLN A 118 -5.19 -1.23 9.10
N HIS A 119 -6.12 -2.08 8.70
CA HIS A 119 -6.64 -2.14 7.34
C HIS A 119 -8.06 -1.59 7.28
N SER A 120 -8.49 -1.21 6.08
CA SER A 120 -9.84 -0.75 5.80
C SER A 120 -10.86 -1.88 5.99
N VAL A 121 -12.11 -1.55 6.32
CA VAL A 121 -13.17 -2.52 6.69
C VAL A 121 -13.53 -3.47 5.52
N ASP A 122 -13.31 -3.02 4.29
CA ASP A 122 -13.50 -3.76 3.05
C ASP A 122 -12.34 -4.74 2.72
N THR A 123 -11.22 -4.68 3.46
CA THR A 123 -10.10 -5.59 3.27
C THR A 123 -10.33 -6.93 3.98
N GLN A 124 -10.30 -8.04 3.24
CA GLN A 124 -10.44 -9.40 3.77
C GLN A 124 -9.07 -10.04 4.02
N VAL A 125 -8.73 -10.25 5.30
CA VAL A 125 -7.50 -10.94 5.68
C VAL A 125 -7.72 -12.46 5.70
N VAL A 126 -6.94 -13.19 4.90
CA VAL A 126 -7.15 -14.63 4.65
C VAL A 126 -5.87 -15.45 4.91
N LYS A 127 -6.03 -16.73 5.28
CA LYS A 127 -4.91 -17.69 5.32
C LYS A 127 -4.55 -18.20 3.93
N GLN A 128 -5.57 -18.39 3.09
CA GLN A 128 -5.44 -18.84 1.71
C GLN A 128 -6.30 -17.95 0.83
N MET A 129 -5.80 -17.58 -0.35
CA MET A 129 -6.59 -16.81 -1.31
C MET A 129 -7.83 -17.62 -1.72
N PRO A 130 -9.02 -17.02 -1.68
CA PRO A 130 -10.24 -17.74 -2.02
C PRO A 130 -10.27 -18.10 -3.49
N THR A 131 -10.92 -19.23 -3.80
CA THR A 131 -11.29 -19.54 -5.17
C THR A 131 -12.65 -18.90 -5.46
N LEU A 132 -12.67 -17.94 -6.38
CA LEU A 132 -13.89 -17.24 -6.76
C LEU A 132 -14.63 -18.02 -7.85
N CYS A 133 -15.96 -18.14 -7.72
CA CYS A 133 -16.80 -18.65 -8.78
C CYS A 133 -16.80 -17.70 -9.99
N SER A 134 -17.08 -18.22 -11.19
CA SER A 134 -16.93 -17.45 -12.45
C SER A 134 -17.69 -16.13 -12.47
N SER A 135 -18.87 -16.04 -11.86
CA SER A 135 -19.65 -14.80 -11.78
C SER A 135 -19.07 -13.74 -10.84
N ARG A 136 -18.13 -14.12 -9.97
CA ARG A 136 -17.43 -13.24 -9.04
C ARG A 136 -15.96 -13.02 -9.41
N GLN A 137 -15.48 -13.66 -10.49
CA GLN A 137 -14.10 -13.46 -10.93
C GLN A 137 -13.95 -12.04 -11.49
N PRO A 138 -12.89 -11.31 -11.06
CA PRO A 138 -12.66 -9.98 -11.57
C PRO A 138 -12.18 -10.06 -13.02
N SER A 139 -12.50 -9.03 -13.82
CA SER A 139 -11.92 -8.89 -15.16
C SER A 139 -10.41 -8.63 -15.12
N ILE A 140 -9.92 -8.01 -14.04
CA ILE A 140 -8.52 -7.72 -13.77
C ILE A 140 -8.25 -8.00 -12.29
N ALA A 141 -7.27 -8.84 -11.99
CA ALA A 141 -6.74 -9.00 -10.64
C ALA A 141 -5.36 -8.32 -10.55
N VAL A 142 -5.14 -7.53 -9.50
CA VAL A 142 -3.84 -6.92 -9.20
C VAL A 142 -3.25 -7.61 -7.98
N ILE A 143 -1.98 -8.00 -8.05
CA ILE A 143 -1.28 -8.62 -6.92
C ILE A 143 -0.04 -7.77 -6.62
N THR A 144 -0.03 -7.20 -5.43
CA THR A 144 1.06 -6.38 -4.91
C THR A 144 1.71 -7.07 -3.71
N ALA A 145 2.98 -6.75 -3.46
CA ALA A 145 3.72 -7.30 -2.32
C ALA A 145 3.96 -6.25 -1.23
N LEU A 146 3.83 -4.97 -1.57
CA LEU A 146 4.07 -3.86 -0.66
C LEU A 146 2.76 -3.18 -0.27
N TYR A 147 2.65 -2.78 1.01
CA TYR A 147 1.49 -2.06 1.52
C TYR A 147 1.24 -0.75 0.76
N CYS A 148 2.30 -0.03 0.40
CA CYS A 148 2.23 1.19 -0.39
C CYS A 148 1.61 0.99 -1.78
N GLU A 149 1.98 -0.09 -2.46
CA GLU A 149 1.42 -0.45 -3.75
C GLU A 149 -0.07 -0.81 -3.63
N LYS A 150 -0.44 -1.61 -2.61
CA LYS A 150 -1.84 -1.93 -2.31
C LYS A 150 -2.65 -0.65 -2.16
N GLN A 151 -2.19 0.26 -1.31
CA GLN A 151 -2.90 1.51 -1.03
C GLN A 151 -3.08 2.37 -2.30
N ALA A 152 -2.05 2.47 -3.14
CA ALA A 152 -2.15 3.19 -4.41
C ALA A 152 -3.15 2.54 -5.38
N VAL A 153 -3.11 1.21 -5.51
CA VAL A 153 -4.03 0.45 -6.38
C VAL A 153 -5.46 0.61 -5.90
N ASP A 154 -5.70 0.46 -4.60
CA ASP A 154 -7.04 0.55 -4.02
C ASP A 154 -7.68 1.92 -4.23
N ALA A 155 -6.88 2.98 -4.21
CA ALA A 155 -7.34 4.32 -4.48
C ALA A 155 -7.70 4.60 -5.95
N MET A 156 -7.19 3.79 -6.88
CA MET A 156 -7.39 3.94 -8.32
C MET A 156 -8.48 3.01 -8.88
N MET A 157 -9.03 2.11 -8.08
CA MET A 157 -9.95 1.07 -8.52
C MET A 157 -11.34 1.25 -7.93
N ASP A 158 -12.35 1.24 -8.80
CA ASP A 158 -13.76 1.16 -8.40
C ASP A 158 -14.23 -0.32 -8.36
N ASN A 159 -15.23 -0.61 -7.52
CA ASN A 159 -15.86 -1.94 -7.40
C ASN A 159 -14.84 -3.07 -7.13
N GLN A 160 -13.87 -2.78 -6.26
CA GLN A 160 -12.80 -3.70 -5.89
C GLN A 160 -13.22 -4.69 -4.80
N GLU A 161 -12.54 -5.83 -4.76
CA GLU A 161 -12.60 -6.78 -3.65
C GLU A 161 -11.15 -7.10 -3.24
N THR A 162 -10.73 -6.62 -2.06
CA THR A 162 -9.34 -6.67 -1.63
C THR A 162 -9.09 -7.80 -0.65
N TYR A 163 -8.13 -8.67 -0.99
CA TYR A 163 -7.70 -9.79 -0.16
C TYR A 163 -6.24 -9.66 0.22
N VAL A 164 -5.93 -9.89 1.49
CA VAL A 164 -4.56 -9.86 1.98
C VAL A 164 -4.27 -11.17 2.70
N ARG A 165 -3.18 -11.84 2.31
CA ARG A 165 -2.84 -13.17 2.80
C ARG A 165 -1.65 -13.12 3.75
N TYR A 166 -1.79 -13.77 4.91
CA TYR A 166 -0.67 -13.96 5.82
C TYR A 166 0.48 -14.72 5.16
N THR A 167 1.71 -14.29 5.44
CA THR A 167 2.90 -15.04 5.08
C THR A 167 3.05 -16.16 6.10
N THR A 168 2.73 -17.39 5.69
CA THR A 168 3.08 -18.57 6.48
C THR A 168 4.56 -18.85 6.27
N VAL A 169 5.37 -18.65 7.32
CA VAL A 169 6.74 -19.17 7.39
C VAL A 169 6.75 -20.70 7.44
#